data_AF-C3KIY0-F1
#
_entry.id   AF-C3KIY0-F1
#
_cell.length_a   1.000
_cell.length_b   1.000
_cell.length_c   1.000
_cell.angle_alpha   90.00
_cell.angle_beta   90.00
_cell.angle_gamma   90.00
#
_symmetry.space_group_name_H-M   'P 1'
#
loop_
_entity.id
_entity.type
_entity.pdbx_description
1 polymer ?
#
loop_
_entity_poly.entity_id
_entity_poly.type
_entity_poly.pdbx_seq_one_letter_code
_entity_poly.pdbx_strand_id
1 'polypeptide(L)'
;MSHIDDESSDLGMAGQSKLESFLFSCELSSKVPFYTFQGDEEEDLEHFLELRTICLGEGAKEESNVVEVMAMNHQGKSISVPIANLHLSCLPMVSLGEFELKAPVTIRLKAGTGPVTVSGLHLIASQVEDSDLSDDDDDDDDDEEEEISPIKPAKKKQKQ
;
A
#
# COMPACT_ATOMS: atom_id res chain seq x y z
N MET A 1 8.20 -36.23 20.91
CA MET A 1 7.02 -35.36 20.87
C MET A 1 6.66 -35.24 19.41
N SER A 2 5.53 -35.82 19.02
CA SER A 2 5.06 -35.86 17.64
C SER A 2 4.60 -34.46 17.22
N HIS A 3 5.23 -33.92 16.19
CA HIS A 3 4.71 -32.78 15.45
C HIS A 3 3.48 -33.27 14.67
N ILE A 4 2.34 -32.64 14.94
CA ILE A 4 1.17 -32.66 14.06
C ILE A 4 1.33 -31.44 13.18
N ASP A 5 1.51 -31.68 11.89
CA ASP A 5 1.35 -30.66 10.86
C ASP A 5 -0.16 -30.44 10.73
N ASP A 6 -0.61 -29.23 11.10
CA ASP A 6 -2.00 -28.80 10.96
C ASP A 6 -2.18 -28.29 9.53
N GLU A 7 -2.63 -29.19 8.67
CA GLU A 7 -3.03 -28.95 7.30
C GLU A 7 -4.35 -28.16 7.31
N SER A 8 -4.27 -26.82 7.42
CA SER A 8 -5.46 -25.96 7.38
C SER A 8 -5.79 -25.58 5.93
N SER A 9 -6.57 -26.45 5.31
CA SER A 9 -7.53 -26.25 4.22
C SER A 9 -7.58 -24.87 3.55
N ASP A 10 -7.24 -24.90 2.26
CA ASP A 10 -7.82 -24.14 1.15
C ASP A 10 -9.12 -23.38 1.49
N LEU A 11 -8.95 -22.08 1.75
CA LEU A 11 -10.02 -21.09 1.78
C LEU A 11 -9.80 -20.17 0.58
N GLY A 12 -10.24 -20.62 -0.59
CA GLY A 12 -10.60 -19.82 -1.77
C GLY A 12 -9.57 -18.78 -2.21
N MET A 13 -8.97 -19.00 -3.39
CA MET A 13 -8.20 -18.02 -4.16
C MET A 13 -8.99 -16.71 -4.35
N ALA A 14 -9.00 -15.84 -3.35
CA ALA A 14 -9.32 -14.44 -3.50
C ALA A 14 -8.08 -13.82 -4.16
N GLY A 15 -8.25 -13.32 -5.39
CA GLY A 15 -7.17 -12.72 -6.17
C GLY A 15 -6.30 -11.82 -5.29
N GLN A 16 -4.98 -11.99 -5.39
CA GLN A 16 -4.05 -11.21 -4.57
C GLN A 16 -4.25 -9.72 -4.88
N SER A 17 -4.62 -8.91 -3.89
CA SER A 17 -4.67 -7.46 -4.07
C SER A 17 -3.25 -6.89 -3.95
N LYS A 18 -2.77 -6.18 -4.97
CA LYS A 18 -1.52 -5.43 -4.89
C LYS A 18 -1.80 -4.06 -4.28
N LEU A 19 -1.02 -3.69 -3.27
CA LEU A 19 -1.10 -2.38 -2.63
C LEU A 19 0.18 -1.59 -2.94
N GLU A 20 0.02 -0.45 -3.60
CA GLU A 20 1.11 0.48 -3.88
C GLU A 20 1.05 1.66 -2.91
N SER A 21 2.20 2.06 -2.36
CA SER A 21 2.28 3.13 -1.36
C SER A 21 3.13 4.29 -1.85
N PHE A 22 2.58 5.50 -1.77
CA PHE A 22 3.23 6.76 -2.14
C PHE A 22 3.27 7.70 -0.94
N LEU A 23 4.26 8.59 -0.89
CA LEU A 23 4.36 9.57 0.18
C LEU A 23 3.28 10.64 0.02
N PHE A 24 2.59 10.94 1.12
CA PHE A 24 1.62 12.03 1.19
C PHE A 24 2.03 13.05 2.25
N SER A 25 1.86 14.33 1.93
CA SER A 25 1.95 15.42 2.91
C SER A 25 1.15 16.63 2.46
N CYS A 26 0.54 17.33 3.41
CA CYS A 26 -0.04 18.67 3.19
C CYS A 26 0.29 19.60 4.36
N GLU A 27 0.31 20.91 4.09
CA GLU A 27 0.43 21.94 5.12
C GLU A 27 -0.88 22.73 5.20
N LEU A 28 -1.36 22.94 6.42
CA LEU A 28 -2.56 23.72 6.73
C LEU A 28 -2.17 24.98 7.51
N SER A 29 -2.75 26.11 7.14
CA SER A 29 -2.56 27.38 7.82
C SER A 29 -3.81 28.24 7.74
N SER A 30 -3.83 29.39 8.42
CA SER A 30 -4.92 30.36 8.27
C SER A 30 -5.12 30.87 6.83
N LYS A 31 -4.09 30.79 5.98
CA LYS A 31 -4.16 31.16 4.55
C LYS A 31 -4.72 30.03 3.68
N VAL A 32 -4.35 28.79 4.00
CA VAL A 32 -4.79 27.57 3.31
C VAL A 32 -5.31 26.60 4.37
N PRO A 33 -6.56 26.75 4.82
CA PRO A 33 -7.06 26.05 6.01
C PRO A 33 -7.54 24.64 5.72
N PHE A 34 -7.60 24.20 4.47
CA PHE A 34 -8.01 22.84 4.13
C PHE A 34 -7.26 22.31 2.91
N TYR A 35 -7.16 20.98 2.85
CA TYR A 35 -6.67 20.21 1.71
C TYR A 35 -7.63 19.05 1.47
N THR A 36 -8.03 18.84 0.21
CA THR A 36 -8.88 17.70 -0.17
C THR A 36 -8.06 16.72 -0.99
N PHE A 37 -7.95 15.50 -0.49
CA PHE A 37 -7.43 14.36 -1.21
C PHE A 37 -8.57 13.68 -1.99
N GLN A 38 -8.35 13.48 -3.28
CA GLN A 38 -9.26 12.78 -4.20
C GLN A 38 -8.50 11.63 -4.84
N GLY A 39 -9.19 10.51 -5.09
CA GLY A 39 -8.67 9.45 -5.94
C GLY A 39 -8.81 9.84 -7.41
N ASP A 40 -8.13 9.11 -8.29
CA ASP A 40 -8.27 9.30 -9.73
C ASP A 40 -9.61 8.71 -10.19
N GLU A 41 -10.40 9.48 -10.94
CA GLU A 41 -11.71 9.04 -11.44
C GLU A 41 -11.61 8.21 -12.73
N GLU A 42 -10.42 8.17 -13.35
CA GLU A 42 -10.19 7.55 -14.66
C GLU A 42 -9.84 6.05 -14.57
N GLU A 43 -9.37 5.60 -13.40
CA GLU A 43 -9.03 4.22 -13.12
C GLU A 43 -9.99 3.67 -12.05
N ASP A 44 -10.57 2.48 -12.27
CA ASP A 44 -11.45 1.79 -11.30
C ASP A 44 -10.64 1.22 -10.10
N LEU A 45 -9.72 2.02 -9.55
CA LEU A 45 -8.86 1.67 -8.42
C LEU A 45 -9.37 2.30 -7.13
N GLU A 46 -9.11 1.63 -6.01
CA GLU A 46 -9.46 2.18 -4.70
C GLU A 46 -8.29 2.96 -4.11
N HIS A 47 -8.53 4.24 -3.83
CA HIS A 47 -7.54 5.13 -3.22
C HIS A 47 -7.83 5.31 -1.72
N PHE A 48 -6.80 5.14 -0.90
CA PHE A 48 -6.83 5.37 0.53
C PHE A 48 -5.76 6.37 0.95
N LEU A 49 -6.09 7.14 1.99
CA LEU A 49 -5.19 8.07 2.64
C LEU A 49 -4.91 7.59 4.06
N GLU A 50 -3.68 7.16 4.31
CA GLU A 50 -3.21 6.75 5.64
C GLU A 50 -2.51 7.94 6.30
N LEU A 51 -3.11 8.54 7.33
CA LEU A 51 -2.50 9.63 8.08
C LEU A 51 -1.62 9.08 9.20
N ARG A 52 -0.34 9.51 9.23
CA ARG A 52 0.65 9.05 10.20
C ARG A 52 0.98 10.08 11.26
N THR A 53 1.35 11.30 10.86
CA THR A 53 1.78 12.32 11.82
C THR A 53 1.18 13.67 11.52
N ILE A 54 0.92 14.43 12.59
CA ILE A 54 0.51 15.83 12.54
C ILE A 54 1.49 16.62 13.39
N CYS A 55 2.09 17.66 12.83
CA CYS A 55 3.17 18.42 13.45
C CYS A 55 2.92 19.92 13.31
N LEU A 56 3.20 20.69 14.35
CA LEU A 56 3.34 22.13 14.23
C LEU A 56 4.63 22.46 13.46
N GLY A 57 4.50 23.29 12.43
CA GLY A 57 5.62 23.76 11.62
C GLY A 57 6.33 24.96 12.24
N GLU A 58 7.45 25.35 11.63
CA GLU A 58 8.19 26.54 12.03
C GLU A 58 7.33 27.80 11.89
N GLY A 59 7.40 28.69 12.89
CA GLY A 59 6.61 29.93 12.90
C GLY A 59 5.16 29.77 13.39
N ALA A 60 4.76 28.56 13.82
CA ALA A 60 3.50 28.38 14.54
C ALA A 60 3.48 29.26 15.80
N LYS A 61 2.30 29.73 16.18
CA LYS A 61 2.11 30.55 17.38
C LYS A 61 1.82 29.69 18.60
N GLU A 62 2.02 30.26 19.79
CA GLU A 62 1.62 29.65 21.06
C GLU A 62 0.09 29.71 21.21
N GLU A 63 -0.59 28.77 20.55
CA GLU A 63 -2.05 28.64 20.54
C GLU A 63 -2.46 27.18 20.27
N SER A 64 -3.76 26.88 20.48
CA SER A 64 -4.33 25.57 20.14
C SER A 64 -4.60 25.48 18.65
N ASN A 65 -4.03 24.48 17.99
CA ASN A 65 -4.25 24.17 16.57
C ASN A 65 -5.06 22.87 16.47
N VAL A 66 -6.29 22.96 15.99
CA VAL A 66 -7.20 21.80 15.92
C VAL A 66 -7.30 21.34 14.48
N VAL A 67 -6.89 20.10 14.21
CA VAL A 67 -7.04 19.46 12.89
C VAL A 67 -8.25 18.54 12.92
N GLU A 68 -9.09 18.66 11.92
CA GLU A 68 -10.22 17.78 11.67
C GLU A 68 -10.14 17.13 10.30
N VAL A 69 -10.85 16.02 10.17
CA VAL A 69 -11.04 15.33 8.90
C VAL A 69 -12.53 15.24 8.58
N MET A 70 -12.87 15.52 7.33
CA MET A 70 -14.17 15.29 6.73
C MET A 70 -14.10 14.12 5.76
N ALA A 71 -14.90 13.09 6.00
CA ALA A 71 -14.95 11.88 5.20
C ALA A 71 -16.36 11.26 5.24
N MET A 72 -16.61 10.28 4.37
CA MET A 72 -17.87 9.54 4.32
C MET A 72 -17.93 8.46 5.40
N ASN A 73 -19.06 8.35 6.10
CA ASN A 73 -19.29 7.28 7.07
C ASN A 73 -19.95 6.04 6.41
N HIS A 74 -20.20 5.00 7.21
CA HIS A 74 -20.86 3.76 6.77
C HIS A 74 -22.29 3.93 6.21
N GLN A 75 -22.92 5.11 6.37
CA GLN A 75 -24.26 5.43 5.86
C GLN A 75 -24.21 6.27 4.58
N GLY A 76 -23.02 6.50 4.01
CA GLY A 76 -22.83 7.37 2.85
C GLY A 76 -22.89 8.87 3.18
N LYS A 77 -22.90 9.25 4.47
CA LYS A 77 -22.99 10.65 4.90
C LYS A 77 -21.62 11.22 5.21
N SER A 78 -21.34 12.41 4.67
CA SER A 78 -20.14 13.18 5.07
C SER A 78 -20.25 13.63 6.53
N ILE A 79 -19.22 13.32 7.33
CA ILE A 79 -19.07 13.71 8.72
C ILE A 79 -17.73 14.41 8.93
N SER A 80 -17.65 15.29 9.94
CA SER A 80 -16.41 15.96 10.36
C SER A 80 -16.02 15.48 11.74
N VAL A 81 -14.76 15.05 11.92
CA VAL A 81 -14.21 14.52 13.17
C VAL A 81 -12.90 15.23 13.50
N PRO A 82 -12.75 15.88 14.66
CA PRO A 82 -11.46 16.39 15.12
C PRO A 82 -10.53 15.22 15.47
N ILE A 83 -9.32 15.21 14.89
CA ILE A 83 -8.37 14.10 15.05
C ILE A 83 -7.12 14.49 15.86
N ALA A 84 -6.82 15.79 15.96
CA ALA A 84 -5.72 16.28 16.79
C ALA A 84 -5.98 17.69 17.32
N ASN A 85 -5.41 17.96 18.50
CA ASN A 85 -5.27 19.29 19.07
C ASN A 85 -3.81 19.50 19.48
N LEU A 86 -3.10 20.37 18.78
CA LEU A 86 -1.68 20.62 18.96
C LEU A 86 -1.42 21.96 19.66
N HIS A 87 -0.37 21.99 20.47
CA HIS A 87 0.07 23.17 21.20
C HIS A 87 1.58 23.14 21.37
N LEU A 88 2.29 24.24 21.05
CA LEU A 88 3.76 24.26 21.03
C LEU A 88 4.39 23.81 22.36
N SER A 89 3.91 24.34 23.49
CA SER A 89 4.46 24.02 24.82
C SER A 89 4.04 22.67 25.42
N CYS A 90 3.06 21.98 24.85
CA CYS A 90 2.50 20.76 25.48
C CYS A 90 2.49 19.55 24.55
N LEU A 91 2.06 19.73 23.30
CA LEU A 91 1.88 18.65 22.33
C LEU A 91 2.12 19.19 20.90
N PRO A 92 3.39 19.40 20.50
CA PRO A 92 3.72 19.97 19.19
C PRO A 92 3.58 18.96 18.05
N MET A 93 3.46 17.67 18.36
CA MET A 93 3.33 16.57 17.39
C MET A 93 2.38 15.50 17.94
N VAL A 94 1.59 14.91 17.05
CA VAL A 94 0.75 13.73 17.30
C VAL A 94 1.05 12.67 16.25
N SER A 95 1.26 11.43 16.69
CA SER A 95 1.30 10.25 15.81
C SER A 95 -0.07 9.56 15.86
N LEU A 96 -0.65 9.29 14.69
CA LEU A 96 -1.95 8.64 14.53
C LEU A 96 -1.83 7.14 14.23
N GLY A 97 -0.61 6.65 13.95
CA GLY A 97 -0.39 5.28 13.49
C GLY A 97 -0.85 5.09 12.06
N GLU A 98 -1.66 4.07 11.81
CA GLU A 98 -2.22 3.71 10.50
C GLU A 98 -3.68 4.19 10.42
N PHE A 99 -3.89 5.50 10.48
CA PHE A 99 -5.24 6.08 10.39
C PHE A 99 -5.66 6.14 8.92
N GLU A 100 -6.24 5.06 8.42
CA GLU A 100 -6.64 4.91 7.03
C GLU A 100 -8.05 5.44 6.74
N LEU A 101 -8.19 6.15 5.62
CA LEU A 101 -9.44 6.72 5.14
C LEU A 101 -9.60 6.52 3.64
N LYS A 102 -10.75 6.00 3.21
CA LYS A 102 -11.10 5.92 1.79
C LYS A 102 -11.37 7.30 1.21
N ALA A 103 -10.82 7.58 0.02
CA ALA A 103 -11.08 8.81 -0.71
C ALA A 103 -12.58 8.97 -1.08
N PRO A 104 -13.12 10.22 -1.15
CA PRO A 104 -12.44 11.50 -0.91
C PRO A 104 -12.34 11.87 0.58
N VAL A 105 -11.25 12.55 0.94
CA VAL A 105 -10.96 12.99 2.31
C VAL A 105 -10.57 14.46 2.32
N THR A 106 -11.19 15.28 3.17
CA THR A 106 -10.76 16.67 3.39
C THR A 106 -10.18 16.84 4.78
N ILE A 107 -8.94 17.31 4.87
CA ILE A 107 -8.26 17.66 6.11
C ILE A 107 -8.36 19.17 6.30
N ARG A 108 -8.78 19.64 7.49
CA ARG A 108 -9.00 21.05 7.78
C ARG A 108 -8.41 21.49 9.11
N LEU A 109 -7.78 22.66 9.12
CA LEU A 109 -7.41 23.40 10.32
C LEU A 109 -8.65 24.15 10.82
N LYS A 110 -9.29 23.62 11.85
CA LYS A 110 -10.53 24.16 12.44
C LYS A 110 -10.27 25.37 13.34
N ALA A 111 -9.13 25.37 14.02
CA ALA A 111 -8.71 26.43 14.94
C ALA A 111 -7.19 26.54 14.93
N GLY A 112 -6.68 27.71 15.30
CA GLY A 112 -5.26 28.06 15.20
C GLY A 112 -4.88 28.60 13.83
N THR A 113 -3.66 29.14 13.73
CA THR A 113 -3.15 29.79 12.52
C THR A 113 -2.15 28.94 11.74
N GLY A 114 -1.69 27.82 12.32
CA GLY A 114 -0.65 26.98 11.75
C GLY A 114 0.71 27.70 11.65
N PRO A 115 1.64 27.20 10.83
CA PRO A 115 1.49 26.06 9.94
C PRO A 115 1.38 24.71 10.68
N VAL A 116 0.56 23.81 10.15
CA VAL A 116 0.42 22.43 10.63
C VAL A 116 0.66 21.49 9.46
N THR A 117 1.67 20.65 9.54
CA THR A 117 1.96 19.62 8.54
C THR A 117 1.25 18.33 8.92
N VAL A 118 0.56 17.72 7.97
CA VAL A 118 -0.02 16.38 8.09
C VAL A 118 0.68 15.49 7.07
N SER A 119 1.27 14.39 7.51
CA SER A 119 1.98 13.45 6.66
C SER A 119 1.48 12.02 6.82
N GLY A 120 1.72 11.22 5.79
CA GLY A 120 1.14 9.89 5.68
C GLY A 120 1.52 9.19 4.39
N LEU A 121 0.70 8.23 4.00
CA LEU A 121 0.80 7.51 2.74
C LEU A 121 -0.48 7.67 1.92
N HIS A 122 -0.33 7.73 0.61
CA HIS A 122 -1.38 7.45 -0.35
C HIS A 122 -1.23 5.98 -0.76
N LEU A 123 -2.27 5.20 -0.50
CA LEU A 123 -2.33 3.79 -0.86
C LEU A 123 -3.27 3.59 -2.04
N ILE A 124 -2.83 2.83 -3.04
CA ILE A 124 -3.64 2.44 -4.20
C ILE A 124 -3.79 0.92 -4.17
N ALA A 125 -5.03 0.44 -4.11
CA ALA A 125 -5.33 -0.98 -4.17
C ALA A 125 -5.77 -1.36 -5.59
N SER A 126 -5.06 -2.31 -6.20
CA SER A 126 -5.42 -2.94 -7.47
C SER A 126 -5.67 -4.43 -7.28
N GLN A 127 -6.64 -4.98 -8.01
CA GLN A 127 -6.83 -6.43 -8.09
C GLN A 127 -5.81 -6.97 -9.09
N VAL A 128 -5.00 -7.95 -8.68
CA VAL A 128 -4.18 -8.69 -9.63
C VAL A 128 -5.12 -9.65 -10.34
N GLU A 129 -5.40 -9.41 -11.63
CA GLU A 129 -5.95 -10.46 -12.47
C GLU A 129 -4.85 -11.52 -12.63
N ASP A 130 -5.14 -12.78 -12.29
CA ASP A 130 -4.21 -13.93 -12.35
C ASP A 130 -3.84 -14.30 -13.81
N SER A 131 -3.40 -13.35 -14.63
CA SER A 131 -3.05 -13.56 -16.04
C SER A 131 -1.59 -13.96 -16.27
N ASP A 132 -0.74 -13.91 -15.23
CA ASP A 132 0.70 -14.23 -15.34
C ASP A 132 1.07 -15.65 -14.87
N LEU A 133 0.08 -16.52 -14.61
CA LEU A 133 0.29 -17.95 -14.39
C LEU A 133 -0.11 -18.77 -15.62
N SER A 134 0.34 -18.37 -16.82
CA SER A 134 0.43 -19.33 -17.92
C SER A 134 1.57 -20.29 -17.60
N ASP A 135 1.19 -21.39 -16.94
CA ASP A 135 1.93 -22.63 -16.84
C ASP A 135 2.51 -22.96 -18.22
N ASP A 136 3.82 -22.80 -18.39
CA ASP A 136 4.57 -23.30 -19.55
C ASP A 136 4.85 -24.80 -19.30
N ASP A 137 3.78 -25.57 -19.12
CA ASP A 137 3.77 -27.03 -19.06
C ASP A 137 3.39 -27.53 -20.47
N ASP A 138 4.33 -27.40 -21.42
CA ASP A 138 4.30 -28.22 -22.63
C ASP A 138 5.02 -29.55 -22.31
N ASP A 139 4.21 -30.55 -21.96
CA ASP A 139 4.49 -31.97 -22.08
C ASP A 139 4.99 -32.30 -23.50
N ASP A 140 6.16 -32.91 -23.62
CA ASP A 140 6.47 -33.80 -24.75
C ASP A 140 7.22 -35.03 -24.21
N ASP A 141 6.42 -36.03 -23.84
CA ASP A 141 6.78 -37.44 -23.74
C ASP A 141 7.15 -37.94 -25.15
N ASP A 142 8.40 -38.34 -25.38
CA ASP A 142 8.75 -39.25 -26.48
C ASP A 142 9.74 -40.31 -25.97
N ASP A 143 9.15 -41.43 -25.56
CA ASP A 143 9.78 -42.74 -25.42
C ASP A 143 10.25 -43.24 -26.81
N GLU A 144 11.56 -43.22 -27.09
CA GLU A 144 12.14 -44.11 -28.11
C GLU A 144 13.36 -44.86 -27.56
N GLU A 145 13.26 -46.17 -27.71
CA GLU A 145 14.06 -47.24 -27.13
C GLU A 145 15.59 -47.12 -27.39
N GLU A 146 16.39 -47.29 -26.32
CA GLU A 146 17.84 -47.51 -26.46
C GLU A 146 18.16 -48.88 -27.09
N GLU A 147 18.20 -48.95 -28.42
CA GLU A 147 18.75 -50.10 -29.15
C GLU A 147 20.28 -50.01 -29.22
N ILE A 148 20.92 -50.62 -28.22
CA ILE A 148 22.36 -50.93 -28.13
C ILE A 148 22.87 -51.60 -29.42
N SER A 149 23.70 -50.90 -30.20
CA SER A 149 24.39 -51.46 -31.37
C SER A 149 25.87 -51.80 -31.07
N PRO A 150 26.42 -52.93 -31.59
CA PRO A 150 27.68 -53.50 -31.10
C PRO A 150 28.95 -52.87 -31.71
N ILE A 151 29.98 -52.84 -30.88
CA ILE A 151 31.36 -52.33 -31.10
C ILE A 151 32.05 -52.92 -32.35
N LYS A 152 32.77 -52.08 -33.11
CA LYS A 152 33.91 -52.50 -33.96
C LYS A 152 35.16 -51.65 -33.67
N PRO A 153 36.34 -52.27 -33.44
CA PRO A 153 37.59 -51.54 -33.20
C PRO A 153 38.36 -51.27 -34.51
N ALA A 154 38.99 -50.10 -34.65
CA ALA A 154 40.07 -49.91 -35.63
C ALA A 154 41.09 -48.79 -35.32
N LYS A 155 42.31 -49.28 -35.02
CA LYS A 155 43.67 -48.85 -35.43
C LYS A 155 44.19 -47.43 -35.11
N LYS A 156 45.09 -47.42 -34.13
CA LYS A 156 46.26 -46.52 -34.04
C LYS A 156 47.06 -46.50 -35.36
N LYS A 157 47.45 -45.33 -35.82
CA LYS A 157 48.65 -45.15 -36.67
C LYS A 157 49.61 -44.15 -36.01
N GLN A 158 50.86 -44.60 -35.89
CA GLN A 158 52.03 -43.90 -35.37
C GLN A 158 52.52 -42.81 -36.34
N LYS A 159 53.12 -41.77 -35.75
CA LYS A 159 54.00 -40.78 -36.39
C LYS A 159 55.19 -41.45 -37.09
N GLN A 160 55.58 -40.92 -38.24
CA GLN A 160 56.98 -40.78 -38.65
C GLN A 160 57.37 -39.32 -38.49
#